data_AF-A0A3P1B7T9-F1
#
_entry.id   AF-A0A3P1B7T9-F1
#
_cell.length_a   1.000
_cell.length_b   1.000
_cell.length_c   1.000
_cell.angle_alpha   90.00
_cell.angle_beta   90.00
_cell.angle_gamma   90.00
#
_symmetry.space_group_name_H-M   'P 1'
#
loop_
_entity.id
_entity.type
_entity.pdbx_description
1 polymer ?
#
loop_
_entity_poly.entity_id
_entity_poly.type
_entity_poly.pdbx_seq_one_letter_code
_entity_poly.pdbx_strand_id
1 'polypeptide(L)'
;MKFFITLIALGFYNYIGAQSFTNEITILQNGTTKNVSSENDFITLKKEPFKIQFQSKFHHTKKENFNGLKATIVINEDDLPVIEEGTAINLIPFFEEFSRIPTDDDGFYSALVINEYVHHYLFYENDVNKSVDLLSQKNEVGLLEWTINRFYLEGKEFPVQQMKHNKLTFILLNDFNSNKIIDTDELRIVRINFE
;
A
#
# COMPACT_ATOMS: atom_id res chain seq x y z
N MET A 1 16.40 15.36 68.40
CA MET A 1 15.59 15.83 67.25
C MET A 1 16.25 15.29 65.98
N LYS A 2 15.72 14.22 65.36
CA LYS A 2 16.29 13.61 64.15
C LYS A 2 15.48 14.09 62.94
N PHE A 3 16.14 14.80 62.03
CA PHE A 3 15.55 15.24 60.77
C PHE A 3 15.51 14.06 59.77
N PHE A 4 14.32 13.71 59.30
CA PHE A 4 14.14 12.85 58.13
C PHE A 4 14.08 13.76 56.89
N ILE A 5 14.98 13.52 55.93
CA ILE A 5 14.90 14.12 54.60
C ILE A 5 14.33 13.04 53.69
N THR A 6 13.06 13.19 53.31
CA THR A 6 12.42 12.35 52.29
C THR A 6 12.73 12.94 50.92
N LEU A 7 13.54 12.23 50.14
CA LEU A 7 13.85 12.60 48.75
C LEU A 7 12.70 12.13 47.86
N ILE A 8 11.91 13.07 47.30
CA ILE A 8 10.86 12.75 46.33
C ILE A 8 11.48 12.73 44.94
N ALA A 9 11.65 11.55 44.36
CA ALA A 9 12.04 11.38 42.97
C ALA A 9 10.81 11.62 42.07
N LEU A 10 10.79 12.77 41.39
CA LEU A 10 9.82 13.05 40.32
C LEU A 10 10.23 12.28 39.07
N GLY A 11 9.59 11.13 38.83
CA GLY A 11 9.70 10.41 37.57
C GLY A 11 8.99 11.19 36.46
N PHE A 12 9.76 11.78 35.55
CA PHE A 12 9.24 12.29 34.29
C PHE A 12 8.87 11.09 33.41
N TYR A 13 7.60 10.70 33.43
CA TYR A 13 7.05 9.85 32.38
C TYR A 13 6.98 10.69 31.11
N ASN A 14 7.96 10.49 30.23
CA ASN A 14 7.83 10.93 28.84
C ASN A 14 6.69 10.12 28.23
N TYR A 15 5.49 10.71 28.17
CA TYR A 15 4.45 10.27 27.25
C TYR A 15 4.99 10.51 25.85
N ILE A 16 5.69 9.53 25.30
CA ILE A 16 5.90 9.44 23.85
C ILE A 16 4.50 9.20 23.30
N GLY A 17 3.84 10.26 22.85
CA GLY A 17 2.59 10.12 22.10
C GLY A 17 2.87 9.20 20.93
N ALA A 18 2.24 8.01 20.92
CA ALA A 18 2.19 7.18 19.74
C ALA A 18 1.64 8.06 18.62
N GLN A 19 2.46 8.31 17.59
CA GLN A 19 1.99 9.05 16.43
C GLN A 19 0.90 8.19 15.78
N SER A 20 -0.35 8.62 15.91
CA SER A 20 -1.47 8.03 15.18
C SER A 20 -1.18 8.22 13.71
N PHE A 21 -0.74 7.16 13.05
CA PHE A 21 -0.55 7.11 11.62
C PHE A 21 -1.86 6.66 11.00
N THR A 22 -2.42 7.45 10.08
CA THR A 22 -3.56 7.02 9.29
C THR A 22 -3.01 6.38 8.03
N ASN A 23 -3.30 5.09 7.83
CA ASN A 23 -2.89 4.34 6.64
C ASN A 23 -3.79 4.70 5.45
N GLU A 24 -3.74 5.99 5.09
CA GLU A 24 -4.57 6.57 4.06
C GLU A 24 -4.01 6.25 2.68
N ILE A 25 -4.88 5.70 1.84
CA ILE A 25 -4.63 5.54 0.42
C ILE A 25 -5.53 6.53 -0.31
N THR A 26 -4.97 7.24 -1.28
CA THR A 26 -5.71 8.20 -2.10
C THR A 26 -5.48 7.92 -3.57
N ILE A 27 -6.52 8.12 -4.36
CA ILE A 27 -6.50 7.97 -5.82
C ILE A 27 -6.66 9.36 -6.43
N LEU A 28 -5.72 9.74 -7.30
CA LEU A 28 -5.69 11.03 -7.96
C LEU A 28 -5.88 10.86 -9.47
N GLN A 29 -6.85 11.59 -10.03
CA GLN A 29 -7.07 11.65 -11.47
C GLN A 29 -7.54 13.05 -11.87
N ASN A 30 -6.87 13.66 -12.85
CA ASN A 30 -7.20 15.00 -13.37
C ASN A 30 -7.36 16.09 -12.30
N GLY A 31 -6.46 16.11 -11.31
CA GLY A 31 -6.50 17.05 -10.19
C GLY A 31 -7.61 16.81 -9.17
N THR A 32 -8.42 15.75 -9.33
CA THR A 32 -9.38 15.30 -8.34
C THR A 32 -8.75 14.24 -7.44
N THR A 33 -8.92 14.39 -6.13
CA THR A 33 -8.48 13.42 -5.12
C THR A 33 -9.67 12.64 -4.58
N LYS A 34 -9.51 11.33 -4.46
CA LYS A 34 -10.50 10.43 -3.87
C LYS A 34 -9.81 9.63 -2.76
N ASN A 35 -10.27 9.82 -1.53
CA ASN A 35 -9.74 9.08 -0.39
C ASN A 35 -10.37 7.68 -0.36
N VAL A 36 -9.54 6.67 -0.11
CA VAL A 36 -9.97 5.32 0.23
C VAL A 36 -10.14 5.27 1.75
N SER A 37 -11.34 5.61 2.17
CA SER A 37 -11.75 5.86 3.56
C SER A 37 -12.25 4.62 4.29
N SER A 38 -12.64 3.56 3.58
CA SER A 38 -13.06 2.31 4.17
C SER A 38 -12.41 1.10 3.50
N GLU A 39 -12.46 -0.05 4.19
CA GLU A 39 -12.01 -1.33 3.66
C GLU A 39 -12.78 -1.74 2.40
N ASN A 40 -13.98 -1.18 2.13
CA ASN A 40 -14.85 -1.56 1.01
C ASN A 40 -15.40 -0.34 0.26
N ASP A 41 -14.50 0.46 -0.30
CA ASP A 41 -14.89 1.68 -1.02
C ASP A 41 -15.24 1.43 -2.49
N PHE A 42 -16.14 2.26 -3.01
CA PHE A 42 -16.52 2.30 -4.41
C PHE A 42 -16.13 3.65 -5.01
N ILE A 43 -15.32 3.62 -6.06
CA ILE A 43 -14.78 4.82 -6.70
C ILE A 43 -15.05 4.77 -8.20
N THR A 44 -15.60 5.84 -8.75
CA THR A 44 -15.69 6.01 -10.21
C THR A 44 -14.45 6.73 -10.74
N LEU A 45 -13.77 6.23 -11.77
CA LEU A 45 -12.72 6.95 -12.48
C LEU A 45 -13.09 7.06 -13.96
N LYS A 46 -12.51 8.03 -14.66
CA LYS A 46 -12.51 8.01 -16.13
C LYS A 46 -11.53 6.96 -16.63
N LYS A 47 -11.70 6.47 -17.85
CA LYS A 47 -10.69 5.65 -18.56
C LYS A 47 -9.45 6.46 -18.98
N GLU A 48 -8.74 6.99 -18.01
CA GLU A 48 -7.55 7.83 -18.19
C GLU A 48 -6.50 7.50 -17.12
N PRO A 49 -5.20 7.80 -17.35
CA PRO A 49 -4.15 7.61 -16.36
C PRO A 49 -4.51 8.23 -15.02
N PHE A 50 -4.14 7.55 -13.95
CA PHE A 50 -4.38 7.98 -12.58
C PHE A 50 -3.19 7.60 -11.71
N LYS A 51 -3.21 8.05 -10.47
CA LYS A 51 -2.13 7.83 -9.51
C LYS A 51 -2.71 7.29 -8.21
N ILE A 52 -1.96 6.43 -7.53
CA ILE A 52 -2.25 6.00 -6.17
C ILE A 52 -1.18 6.59 -5.28
N GLN A 53 -1.60 7.34 -4.26
CA GLN A 53 -0.71 7.86 -3.23
C GLN A 53 -1.02 7.20 -1.90
N PHE A 54 0.04 6.87 -1.16
CA PHE A 54 -0.06 6.22 0.14
C PHE A 54 1.14 6.62 0.99
N GLN A 55 0.99 6.52 2.30
CA GLN A 55 2.11 6.73 3.21
C GLN A 55 2.70 5.38 3.63
N SER A 56 4.02 5.24 3.66
CA SER A 56 4.68 4.02 4.14
C SER A 56 5.98 4.35 4.83
N LYS A 57 6.39 3.50 5.79
CA LYS A 57 7.78 3.48 6.22
C LYS A 57 8.67 3.07 5.05
N PHE A 58 9.91 3.56 5.07
CA PHE A 58 10.87 3.13 4.07
C PHE A 58 11.26 1.66 4.21
N HIS A 59 11.52 1.08 3.05
CA HIS A 59 12.06 -0.25 2.92
C HIS A 59 13.55 -0.22 3.28
N HIS A 60 14.03 -1.25 3.98
CA HIS A 60 15.45 -1.39 4.31
C HIS A 60 15.90 -2.83 4.16
N THR A 61 16.50 -3.15 3.01
CA THR A 61 16.96 -4.50 2.67
C THR A 61 17.94 -5.03 3.73
N LYS A 62 18.90 -4.21 4.15
CA LYS A 62 19.94 -4.61 5.11
C LYS A 62 19.44 -4.83 6.54
N LYS A 63 18.31 -4.21 6.90
CA LYS A 63 17.70 -4.32 8.22
C LYS A 63 16.53 -5.31 8.24
N GLU A 64 16.25 -5.94 7.09
CA GLU A 64 15.10 -6.84 6.90
C GLU A 64 13.74 -6.19 7.21
N ASN A 65 13.65 -4.87 7.05
CA ASN A 65 12.39 -4.14 7.20
C ASN A 65 11.76 -3.97 5.82
N PHE A 66 10.89 -4.90 5.45
CA PHE A 66 10.29 -4.97 4.12
C PHE A 66 8.95 -4.22 4.06
N ASN A 67 8.94 -2.97 4.51
CA ASN A 67 7.76 -2.11 4.42
C ASN A 67 7.45 -1.76 2.95
N GLY A 68 6.17 -1.71 2.62
CA GLY A 68 5.68 -1.35 1.31
C GLY A 68 4.23 -1.75 1.11
N LEU A 69 3.63 -1.22 0.06
CA LEU A 69 2.28 -1.55 -0.34
C LEU A 69 2.29 -2.76 -1.28
N LYS A 70 1.59 -3.83 -0.92
CA LYS A 70 1.25 -4.93 -1.82
C LYS A 70 -0.07 -4.60 -2.51
N ALA A 71 -0.13 -4.75 -3.83
CA ALA A 71 -1.32 -4.47 -4.63
C ALA A 71 -1.64 -5.63 -5.58
N THR A 72 -2.86 -6.18 -5.47
CA THR A 72 -3.42 -7.17 -6.40
C THR A 72 -4.68 -6.59 -7.02
N ILE A 73 -4.86 -6.81 -8.33
CA ILE A 73 -6.00 -6.27 -9.07
C ILE A 73 -6.70 -7.40 -9.80
N VAL A 74 -8.01 -7.49 -9.61
CA VAL A 74 -8.86 -8.54 -10.19
C VAL A 74 -10.09 -7.99 -10.87
N ILE A 75 -10.68 -8.78 -11.76
CA ILE A 75 -11.96 -8.48 -12.42
C ILE A 75 -13.12 -9.06 -11.62
N ASN A 76 -12.95 -10.26 -11.06
CA ASN A 76 -13.95 -10.97 -10.26
C ASN A 76 -13.45 -11.14 -8.83
N GLU A 77 -14.32 -10.88 -7.86
CA GLU A 77 -14.02 -11.07 -6.44
C GLU A 77 -14.51 -12.42 -5.91
N ASP A 78 -15.40 -13.10 -6.62
CA ASP A 78 -16.04 -14.33 -6.15
C ASP A 78 -15.03 -15.46 -5.88
N ASP A 79 -13.88 -15.41 -6.56
CA ASP A 79 -12.81 -16.40 -6.46
C ASP A 79 -11.72 -16.02 -5.44
N LEU A 80 -11.85 -14.85 -4.79
CA LEU A 80 -10.90 -14.41 -3.79
C LEU A 80 -11.13 -15.13 -2.45
N PRO A 81 -10.06 -15.53 -1.74
CA PRO A 81 -10.18 -15.96 -0.36
C PRO A 81 -10.73 -14.82 0.50
N VAL A 82 -11.41 -15.18 1.59
CA VAL A 82 -11.74 -14.21 2.63
C VAL A 82 -10.42 -13.75 3.27
N ILE A 83 -10.21 -12.44 3.30
CA ILE A 83 -9.05 -11.79 3.91
C ILE A 83 -9.59 -10.80 4.92
N GLU A 84 -9.10 -10.90 6.15
CA GLU A 84 -9.52 -10.07 7.27
C GLU A 84 -8.34 -9.76 8.20
N GLU A 85 -8.53 -8.79 9.09
CA GLU A 85 -7.59 -8.49 10.17
C GLU A 85 -7.18 -9.76 10.94
N GLY A 86 -5.91 -9.86 11.30
CA GLY A 86 -5.34 -11.03 11.97
C GLY A 86 -4.93 -12.17 11.02
N THR A 87 -5.27 -12.09 9.73
CA THR A 87 -4.81 -13.05 8.74
C THR A 87 -3.30 -12.93 8.53
N ALA A 88 -2.57 -14.05 8.58
CA ALA A 88 -1.15 -14.06 8.26
C ALA A 88 -0.95 -13.82 6.75
N ILE A 89 -0.12 -12.84 6.40
CA ILE A 89 0.04 -12.37 5.01
C ILE A 89 0.53 -13.48 4.09
N ASN A 90 1.37 -14.38 4.60
CA ASN A 90 1.91 -15.52 3.84
C ASN A 90 0.89 -16.63 3.55
N LEU A 91 -0.30 -16.58 4.15
CA LEU A 91 -1.39 -17.52 3.86
C LEU A 91 -2.33 -17.00 2.76
N ILE A 92 -2.12 -15.77 2.28
CA ILE A 92 -2.87 -15.16 1.20
C ILE A 92 -2.12 -15.48 -0.11
N PRO A 93 -2.66 -16.35 -0.99
CA PRO A 93 -1.90 -16.89 -2.12
C PRO A 93 -1.28 -15.84 -3.03
N PHE A 94 -1.98 -14.72 -3.27
CA PHE A 94 -1.47 -13.64 -4.13
C PHE A 94 -0.60 -12.61 -3.41
N PHE A 95 -0.36 -12.74 -2.10
CA PHE A 95 0.57 -11.90 -1.33
C PHE A 95 1.78 -12.66 -0.77
N GLU A 96 1.92 -13.95 -1.08
CA GLU A 96 3.11 -14.72 -0.76
C GLU A 96 4.34 -14.23 -1.55
N GLU A 97 5.54 -14.52 -1.08
CA GLU A 97 6.78 -14.01 -1.70
C GLU A 97 6.92 -14.37 -3.20
N PHE A 98 6.52 -15.58 -3.58
CA PHE A 98 6.62 -16.08 -4.96
C PHE A 98 5.57 -15.49 -5.92
N SER A 99 4.52 -14.88 -5.37
CA SER A 99 3.49 -14.19 -6.16
C SER A 99 3.89 -12.78 -6.58
N ARG A 100 5.04 -12.28 -6.09
CA ARG A 100 5.54 -10.94 -6.44
C ARG A 100 5.97 -10.89 -7.91
N ILE A 101 5.41 -9.94 -8.64
CA ILE A 101 5.82 -9.65 -10.02
C ILE A 101 7.16 -8.88 -9.98
N PRO A 102 8.14 -9.23 -10.83
CA PRO A 102 9.34 -8.41 -10.95
C PRO A 102 9.00 -7.04 -11.54
N THR A 103 9.74 -6.02 -11.11
CA THR A 103 9.74 -4.70 -11.76
C THR A 103 10.47 -4.78 -13.10
N ASP A 104 10.27 -3.77 -13.94
CA ASP A 104 11.04 -3.58 -15.16
C ASP A 104 12.49 -3.18 -14.85
N ASP A 105 13.32 -3.07 -15.89
CA ASP A 105 14.75 -2.75 -15.80
C ASP A 105 15.04 -1.41 -15.09
N ASP A 106 14.07 -0.50 -15.06
CA ASP A 106 14.15 0.81 -14.39
C ASP A 106 13.69 0.78 -12.92
N GLY A 107 13.25 -0.39 -12.43
CA GLY A 107 12.75 -0.58 -11.07
C GLY A 107 11.26 -0.29 -10.90
N PHE A 108 10.56 0.21 -11.92
CA PHE A 108 9.13 0.51 -11.86
C PHE A 108 8.28 -0.59 -12.51
N TYR A 109 6.96 -0.44 -12.43
CA TYR A 109 6.02 -1.27 -13.18
C TYR A 109 5.46 -0.47 -14.34
N SER A 110 5.74 -0.89 -15.57
CA SER A 110 5.22 -0.29 -16.81
C SER A 110 3.71 -0.46 -16.98
N ALA A 111 3.13 -1.46 -16.34
CA ALA A 111 1.69 -1.71 -16.37
C ALA A 111 1.18 -2.29 -15.06
N LEU A 112 -0.07 -1.98 -14.76
CA LEU A 112 -0.82 -2.64 -13.71
C LEU A 112 -1.34 -3.98 -14.22
N VAL A 113 -0.82 -5.07 -13.66
CA VAL A 113 -1.17 -6.45 -13.99
C VAL A 113 -2.50 -6.82 -13.32
N ILE A 114 -3.47 -7.24 -14.14
CA ILE A 114 -4.77 -7.72 -13.69
C ILE A 114 -4.68 -9.25 -13.66
N ASN A 115 -4.60 -9.83 -12.46
CA ASN A 115 -4.44 -11.26 -12.24
C ASN A 115 -4.68 -11.60 -10.75
N GLU A 116 -5.34 -12.73 -10.48
CA GLU A 116 -5.76 -13.16 -9.13
C GLU A 116 -4.68 -13.93 -8.34
N TYR A 117 -3.50 -14.17 -8.93
CA TYR A 117 -2.42 -14.98 -8.33
C TYR A 117 -1.14 -14.21 -8.03
N VAL A 118 -1.10 -12.91 -8.32
CA VAL A 118 0.13 -12.10 -8.23
C VAL A 118 -0.11 -10.75 -7.57
N HIS A 119 0.96 -10.12 -7.13
CA HIS A 119 0.93 -8.74 -6.63
C HIS A 119 2.10 -7.90 -7.11
N HIS A 120 1.83 -6.59 -7.23
CA HIS A 120 2.85 -5.56 -7.25
C HIS A 120 3.34 -5.32 -5.83
N TYR A 121 4.65 -5.19 -5.67
CA TYR A 121 5.26 -4.73 -4.43
C TYR A 121 5.82 -3.31 -4.61
N LEU A 122 5.21 -2.35 -3.92
CA LEU A 122 5.39 -0.91 -4.07
C LEU A 122 6.17 -0.38 -2.88
N PHE A 123 7.44 -0.03 -3.10
CA PHE A 123 8.35 0.35 -2.02
C PHE A 123 9.33 1.44 -2.43
N TYR A 124 9.89 2.11 -1.43
CA TYR A 124 10.98 3.06 -1.59
C TYR A 124 12.05 2.78 -0.53
N GLU A 125 13.28 2.48 -0.98
CA GLU A 125 14.47 2.41 -0.12
C GLU A 125 15.41 3.60 -0.39
N ASN A 126 15.62 3.91 -1.67
CA ASN A 126 16.39 5.08 -2.14
C ASN A 126 16.11 5.31 -3.64
N ASP A 127 16.70 6.34 -4.23
CA ASP A 127 16.48 6.71 -5.63
C ASP A 127 16.92 5.65 -6.67
N VAL A 128 17.74 4.68 -6.26
CA VAL A 128 18.22 3.58 -7.12
C VAL A 128 17.47 2.27 -6.86
N ASN A 129 16.87 2.10 -5.66
CA ASN A 129 16.10 0.91 -5.28
C ASN A 129 14.71 1.32 -4.81
N LYS A 130 13.77 1.38 -5.75
CA LYS A 130 12.38 1.80 -5.54
C LYS A 130 11.49 1.27 -6.67
N SER A 131 10.20 1.19 -6.42
CA SER A 131 9.17 0.91 -7.43
C SER A 131 8.04 1.94 -7.45
N VAL A 132 8.20 3.01 -6.65
CA VAL A 132 7.31 4.17 -6.55
C VAL A 132 8.13 5.44 -6.34
N ASP A 133 7.53 6.59 -6.63
CA ASP A 133 8.17 7.89 -6.41
C ASP A 133 7.93 8.41 -5.00
N LEU A 134 8.93 9.10 -4.43
CA LEU A 134 8.83 9.79 -3.16
C LEU A 134 8.40 11.24 -3.39
N LEU A 135 7.24 11.63 -2.87
CA LEU A 135 6.72 13.00 -2.99
C LEU A 135 7.17 13.88 -1.83
N SER A 136 7.15 13.34 -0.62
CA SER A 136 7.60 14.04 0.58
C SER A 136 7.96 13.04 1.67
N GLN A 137 8.70 13.50 2.68
CA GLN A 137 9.13 12.67 3.79
C GLN A 137 8.92 13.39 5.11
N LYS A 138 8.51 12.63 6.13
CA LYS A 138 8.53 13.04 7.53
C LYS A 138 9.07 11.89 8.38
N ASN A 139 10.23 12.09 9.00
CA ASN A 139 10.95 11.05 9.73
C ASN A 139 11.24 9.84 8.80
N GLU A 140 10.92 8.62 9.23
CA GLU A 140 11.10 7.38 8.45
C GLU A 140 9.91 7.04 7.54
N VAL A 141 8.95 7.97 7.41
CA VAL A 141 7.72 7.79 6.63
C VAL A 141 7.75 8.68 5.39
N GLY A 142 7.53 8.08 4.23
CA GLY A 142 7.35 8.79 2.97
C GLY A 142 5.88 8.84 2.54
N LEU A 143 5.49 9.94 1.91
CA LEU A 143 4.33 9.97 1.01
C LEU A 143 4.83 9.51 -0.36
N LEU A 144 4.34 8.35 -0.80
CA LEU A 144 4.77 7.66 -2.00
C LEU A 144 3.67 7.72 -3.07
N GLU A 145 4.08 7.67 -4.34
CA GLU A 145 3.19 7.74 -5.50
C GLU A 145 3.49 6.63 -6.51
N TRP A 146 2.45 5.91 -6.90
CA TRP A 146 2.46 5.00 -8.03
C TRP A 146 1.63 5.57 -9.17
N THR A 147 2.21 5.69 -10.37
CA THR A 147 1.51 6.17 -11.57
C THR A 147 1.03 5.00 -12.42
N ILE A 148 -0.27 4.99 -12.76
CA ILE A 148 -0.90 3.95 -13.58
C ILE A 148 -1.34 4.58 -14.90
N ASN A 149 -0.72 4.14 -16.00
CA ASN A 149 -1.03 4.58 -17.36
C ASN A 149 -1.42 3.44 -18.30
N ARG A 150 -1.12 2.19 -17.93
CA ARG A 150 -1.33 0.97 -18.72
C ARG A 150 -1.79 -0.16 -17.82
N PHE A 151 -2.49 -1.10 -18.43
CA PHE A 151 -2.90 -2.37 -17.83
C PHE A 151 -2.31 -3.51 -18.62
N TYR A 152 -2.02 -4.61 -17.94
CA TYR A 152 -1.63 -5.88 -18.51
C TYR A 152 -2.70 -6.92 -18.18
N LEU A 153 -3.22 -7.60 -19.19
CA LEU A 153 -4.17 -8.70 -19.04
C LEU A 153 -3.94 -9.73 -20.15
N GLU A 154 -3.85 -11.01 -19.78
CA GLU A 154 -3.74 -12.15 -20.73
C GLU A 154 -2.64 -11.98 -21.81
N GLY A 155 -1.44 -11.57 -21.39
CA GLY A 155 -0.31 -11.43 -22.32
C GLY A 155 -0.32 -10.15 -23.15
N LYS A 156 -1.24 -9.22 -22.89
CA LYS A 156 -1.36 -7.96 -23.64
C LYS A 156 -1.35 -6.78 -22.70
N GLU A 157 -0.56 -5.78 -23.08
CA GLU A 157 -0.63 -4.46 -22.50
C GLU A 157 -1.47 -3.51 -23.33
N PHE A 158 -2.20 -2.63 -22.65
CA PHE A 158 -2.99 -1.58 -23.27
C PHE A 158 -3.06 -0.35 -22.37
N PRO A 159 -3.16 0.85 -22.95
CA PRO A 159 -3.36 2.08 -22.17
C PRO A 159 -4.73 2.06 -21.47
N VAL A 160 -4.87 2.79 -20.35
CA VAL A 160 -6.11 2.84 -19.56
C VAL A 160 -7.35 3.15 -20.42
N GLN A 161 -7.21 4.04 -21.40
CA GLN A 161 -8.25 4.45 -22.35
C GLN A 161 -8.86 3.28 -23.13
N GLN A 162 -8.09 2.22 -23.36
CA GLN A 162 -8.49 1.06 -24.16
C GLN A 162 -9.00 -0.10 -23.30
N MET A 163 -9.14 0.10 -21.99
CA MET A 163 -9.64 -0.93 -21.09
C MET A 163 -11.07 -1.34 -21.46
N LYS A 164 -11.26 -2.66 -21.60
CA LYS A 164 -12.56 -3.27 -21.87
C LYS A 164 -13.39 -3.50 -20.61
N HIS A 165 -12.73 -3.85 -19.51
CA HIS A 165 -13.39 -4.10 -18.22
C HIS A 165 -13.65 -2.77 -17.52
N ASN A 166 -14.91 -2.41 -17.33
CA ASN A 166 -15.25 -1.15 -16.65
C ASN A 166 -15.19 -1.29 -15.12
N LYS A 167 -14.96 -2.49 -14.58
CA LYS A 167 -14.92 -2.72 -13.15
C LYS A 167 -13.70 -3.54 -12.82
N LEU A 168 -12.94 -3.06 -11.84
CA LEU A 168 -11.80 -3.75 -11.27
C LEU A 168 -11.82 -3.58 -9.77
N THR A 169 -11.33 -4.58 -9.07
CA THR A 169 -11.17 -4.56 -7.62
C THR A 169 -9.70 -4.56 -7.29
N PHE A 170 -9.30 -3.57 -6.51
CA PHE A 170 -7.93 -3.36 -6.04
C PHE A 170 -7.87 -3.80 -4.59
N ILE A 171 -6.99 -4.77 -4.31
CA ILE A 171 -6.73 -5.28 -2.98
C ILE A 171 -5.36 -4.73 -2.60
N LEU A 172 -5.36 -3.81 -1.64
CA LEU A 172 -4.22 -3.00 -1.26
C LEU A 172 -3.88 -3.29 0.19
N LEU A 173 -2.68 -3.83 0.44
CA LEU A 173 -2.20 -4.18 1.77
C LEU A 173 -0.90 -3.42 2.05
N ASN A 174 -0.98 -2.41 2.91
CA ASN A 174 0.19 -1.62 3.28
C ASN A 174 0.69 -2.03 4.66
N ASP A 175 1.64 -2.96 4.67
CA ASP A 175 2.28 -3.51 5.88
C ASP A 175 3.25 -2.48 6.45
N PHE A 176 2.84 -1.82 7.54
CA PHE A 176 3.56 -0.67 8.09
C PHE A 176 4.53 -1.04 9.22
N ASN A 177 4.38 -2.24 9.79
CA ASN A 177 5.19 -2.67 10.92
C ASN A 177 6.00 -3.96 10.64
N SER A 178 5.83 -4.57 9.46
CA SER A 178 6.50 -5.78 9.00
C SER A 178 6.31 -6.99 9.93
N ASN A 179 5.21 -7.06 10.67
CA ASN A 179 4.92 -8.17 11.59
C ASN A 179 4.36 -9.43 10.89
N LYS A 180 4.09 -9.34 9.57
CA LYS A 180 3.60 -10.40 8.69
C LYS A 180 2.15 -10.84 8.94
N ILE A 181 1.38 -10.04 9.69
CA ILE A 181 -0.05 -10.24 9.97
C ILE A 181 -0.76 -8.97 9.48
N ILE A 182 -1.99 -9.11 8.97
CA ILE A 182 -2.79 -7.93 8.64
C ILE A 182 -3.27 -7.27 9.92
N ASP A 183 -2.80 -6.05 10.19
CA ASP A 183 -3.33 -5.25 11.29
C ASP A 183 -4.51 -4.38 10.87
N THR A 184 -5.21 -3.83 11.86
CA THR A 184 -6.25 -2.82 11.66
C THR A 184 -5.71 -1.71 10.76
N ASP A 185 -6.53 -1.27 9.82
CA ASP A 185 -6.21 -0.24 8.85
C ASP A 185 -5.12 -0.58 7.81
N GLU A 186 -4.59 -1.80 7.73
CA GLU A 186 -3.59 -2.15 6.70
C GLU A 186 -4.17 -2.61 5.36
N LEU A 187 -5.36 -3.21 5.39
CA LEU A 187 -6.05 -3.72 4.20
C LEU A 187 -7.09 -2.73 3.66
N ARG A 188 -7.12 -2.53 2.35
CA ARG A 188 -8.19 -1.83 1.62
C ARG A 188 -8.60 -2.62 0.40
N ILE A 189 -9.90 -2.84 0.24
CA ILE A 189 -10.51 -3.41 -0.96
C ILE A 189 -11.30 -2.29 -1.65
N VAL A 190 -10.83 -1.87 -2.82
CA VAL A 190 -11.36 -0.73 -3.56
C VAL A 190 -11.93 -1.18 -4.88
N ARG A 191 -13.24 -0.96 -5.06
CA ARG A 191 -13.95 -1.29 -6.30
C ARG A 191 -13.98 -0.06 -7.19
N ILE A 192 -13.25 -0.12 -8.28
CA ILE A 192 -13.14 0.99 -9.23
C ILE A 192 -14.02 0.73 -10.44
N ASN A 193 -14.95 1.65 -10.71
CA ASN A 193 -15.75 1.70 -11.92
C ASN A 193 -15.15 2.72 -12.91
N PHE A 194 -14.67 2.27 -14.06
CA PHE A 194 -14.11 3.09 -15.13
C PHE A 194 -15.18 3.48 -16.16
N GLU A 195 -15.41 4.78 -16.31
CA GLU A 195 -16.35 5.42 -17.25
C GLU A 195 -15.64 6.03 -18.47
#